data_AF-A0A840C6L8-F1
#
_entry.id   AF-A0A840C6L8-F1
#
_cell.length_a   1.000
_cell.length_b   1.000
_cell.length_c   1.000
_cell.angle_alpha   90.00
_cell.angle_beta   90.00
_cell.angle_gamma   90.00
#
_symmetry.space_group_name_H-M   'P 1'
#
loop_
_entity.id
_entity.type
_entity.pdbx_description
1 polymer ?
#
loop_
_entity_poly.entity_id
_entity_poly.type
_entity_poly.pdbx_seq_one_letter_code
_entity_poly.pdbx_strand_id
1 'polypeptide(L)'
;MICTGGGLPGATSMVAQMTCVTRRLIAGVIFGIAAPLACSASEGELPERPAHRAGVGTTPGPVVLPGTGFVVEPGAPVVTGSGHSPTALLQAIAAWLSSEFGLPPVEELPAVNLASRRHMRSLHHREVSPSTGAGYTASRLPIETSEDVLAIYDTVARTIYLPERWSGKTPADLSMLVHEMVHHLQHMGGLKFACPGEREKMAFEAQERWLQLFGRSLEADFELDPFTILARTNCFH
;
A
#
# COMPACT_ATOMS: atom_id res chain seq x y z
N MET A 1 -33.64 1.64 60.01
CA MET A 1 -33.89 1.09 58.66
C MET A 1 -32.60 1.20 57.86
N ILE A 2 -32.28 0.15 57.13
CA ILE A 2 -30.99 -0.19 56.50
C ILE A 2 -30.79 0.61 55.21
N CYS A 3 -29.56 1.00 54.87
CA CYS A 3 -28.85 0.69 53.60
C CYS A 3 -27.65 1.60 53.32
N THR A 4 -26.61 0.93 52.83
CA THR A 4 -25.21 1.29 52.54
C THR A 4 -24.94 1.49 51.04
N GLY A 5 -23.77 2.06 50.69
CA GLY A 5 -23.08 1.95 49.38
C GLY A 5 -22.61 3.33 48.89
N GLY A 6 -21.32 3.65 48.67
CA GLY A 6 -20.25 2.91 47.98
C GLY A 6 -20.13 3.49 46.55
N GLY A 7 -19.01 3.84 45.94
CA GLY A 7 -17.57 3.78 46.19
C GLY A 7 -16.89 4.23 44.88
N LEU A 8 -15.76 4.92 44.95
CA LEU A 8 -14.92 5.31 43.80
C LEU A 8 -13.91 4.18 43.50
N PRO A 9 -13.63 3.82 42.24
CA PRO A 9 -12.59 2.86 41.93
C PRO A 9 -11.21 3.55 41.82
N GLY A 10 -10.27 3.07 42.64
CA GLY A 10 -8.84 3.35 42.53
C GLY A 10 -8.15 2.37 41.59
N ALA A 11 -7.11 2.87 40.91
CA ALA A 11 -6.28 2.14 39.97
C ALA A 11 -5.43 1.05 40.66
N THR A 12 -5.44 -0.16 40.11
CA THR A 12 -4.50 -1.23 40.45
C THR A 12 -3.60 -1.56 39.25
N SER A 13 -2.30 -1.41 39.49
CA SER A 13 -1.19 -1.76 38.62
C SER A 13 -1.07 -3.29 38.50
N MET A 14 -1.13 -3.83 37.28
CA MET A 14 -0.85 -5.24 36.99
C MET A 14 0.65 -5.41 36.73
N VAL A 15 1.35 -6.02 37.68
CA VAL A 15 2.72 -6.52 37.50
C VAL A 15 2.63 -7.97 37.03
N ALA A 16 3.08 -8.24 35.81
CA ALA A 16 3.19 -9.59 35.25
C ALA A 16 4.35 -10.35 35.93
N GLN A 17 4.05 -11.47 36.58
CA GLN A 17 5.05 -12.38 37.15
C GLN A 17 5.59 -13.30 36.06
N MET A 18 6.90 -13.23 35.84
CA MET A 18 7.64 -14.07 34.90
C MET A 18 8.16 -15.31 35.65
N THR A 19 7.56 -16.48 35.43
CA THR A 19 8.05 -17.74 36.00
C THR A 19 9.14 -18.33 35.11
N CYS A 20 10.38 -18.35 35.59
CA CYS A 20 11.52 -18.96 34.92
C CYS A 20 11.74 -20.37 35.47
N VAL A 21 11.56 -21.40 34.63
CA VAL A 21 11.84 -22.81 34.99
C VAL A 21 13.32 -23.07 34.75
N THR A 22 14.10 -23.23 35.83
CA THR A 22 15.54 -23.55 35.77
C THR A 22 15.75 -25.06 35.72
N ARG A 23 16.26 -25.54 34.59
CA ARG A 23 16.70 -26.95 34.41
C ARG A 23 18.11 -27.09 35.02
N ARG A 24 18.24 -27.88 36.08
CA ARG A 24 19.54 -28.23 36.70
C ARG A 24 20.37 -29.06 35.72
N LEU A 25 21.60 -28.64 35.43
CA LEU A 25 22.62 -29.44 34.75
C LEU A 25 23.65 -29.90 35.78
N ILE A 26 23.91 -31.21 35.80
CA ILE A 26 24.86 -31.89 36.65
C ILE A 26 26.26 -31.72 36.03
N ALA A 27 27.23 -31.30 36.84
CA ALA A 27 28.63 -31.18 36.47
C ALA A 27 29.29 -32.58 36.42
N GLY A 28 29.97 -32.88 35.32
CA GLY A 28 30.83 -34.06 35.17
C GLY A 28 31.99 -33.72 34.23
N VAL A 29 33.19 -33.64 34.80
CA VAL A 29 34.47 -33.38 34.15
C VAL A 29 35.03 -34.70 33.60
N ILE A 30 35.29 -34.81 32.29
CA ILE A 30 36.27 -35.77 31.74
C ILE A 30 37.08 -35.08 30.63
N PHE A 31 38.41 -35.16 30.82
CA PHE A 31 39.49 -34.77 29.93
C PHE A 31 39.54 -35.65 28.67
N GLY A 32 39.85 -35.08 27.50
CA GLY A 32 40.40 -35.88 26.39
C GLY A 32 40.18 -35.38 24.97
N ILE A 33 41.29 -34.99 24.35
CA ILE A 33 41.64 -35.08 22.93
C ILE A 33 40.87 -34.16 21.95
N ALA A 34 41.58 -33.11 21.51
CA ALA A 34 41.21 -32.28 20.37
C ALA A 34 41.36 -33.07 19.06
N ALA A 35 40.27 -33.18 18.31
CA ALA A 35 40.27 -33.51 16.89
C ALA A 35 39.47 -32.41 16.16
N PRO A 36 39.89 -31.96 14.97
CA PRO A 36 39.13 -30.95 14.23
C PRO A 36 37.84 -31.59 13.73
N LEU A 37 36.71 -31.16 14.27
CA LEU A 37 35.41 -31.41 13.66
C LEU A 37 35.35 -30.65 12.34
N ALA A 38 35.45 -31.38 11.24
CA ALA A 38 35.03 -30.90 9.95
C ALA A 38 33.51 -30.66 10.01
N CYS A 39 33.10 -29.40 10.04
CA CYS A 39 31.71 -29.04 9.76
C CYS A 39 31.46 -29.29 8.27
N SER A 40 30.91 -30.46 7.96
CA SER A 40 30.28 -30.71 6.67
C SER A 40 29.00 -29.88 6.62
N ALA A 41 28.98 -28.83 5.79
CA ALA A 41 27.74 -28.14 5.47
C ALA A 41 26.88 -29.09 4.65
N SER A 42 25.86 -29.68 5.29
CA SER A 42 24.73 -30.24 4.56
C SER A 42 24.00 -29.05 3.95
N GLU A 43 23.95 -28.98 2.62
CA GLU A 43 23.03 -28.11 1.90
C GLU A 43 21.61 -28.49 2.36
N GLY A 44 21.11 -27.76 3.35
CA GLY A 44 19.70 -27.78 3.68
C GLY A 44 19.01 -27.09 2.52
N GLU A 45 18.33 -27.89 1.70
CA GLU A 45 17.32 -27.46 0.74
C GLU A 45 16.53 -26.30 1.37
N LEU A 46 16.68 -25.09 0.83
CA LEU A 46 15.80 -23.99 1.23
C LEU A 46 14.37 -24.48 1.01
N PRO A 47 13.44 -24.30 1.97
CA PRO A 47 12.05 -24.59 1.71
C PRO A 47 11.64 -23.73 0.51
N GLU A 48 11.29 -24.39 -0.60
CA GLU A 48 10.70 -23.72 -1.74
C GLU A 48 9.55 -22.86 -1.22
N ARG A 49 9.73 -21.55 -1.37
CA ARG A 49 8.69 -20.57 -1.11
C ARG A 49 7.50 -21.02 -1.95
N PRO A 50 6.33 -21.31 -1.36
CA PRO A 50 5.23 -21.90 -2.12
C PRO A 50 4.94 -20.95 -3.28
N ALA A 51 5.09 -21.46 -4.51
CA ALA A 51 4.66 -20.76 -5.69
C ALA A 51 3.20 -20.38 -5.45
N HIS A 52 2.93 -19.08 -5.28
CA HIS A 52 1.59 -18.55 -5.33
C HIS A 52 1.10 -18.80 -6.75
N ARG A 53 0.51 -19.98 -6.93
CA ARG A 53 -0.25 -20.30 -8.11
C ARG A 53 -1.44 -19.35 -8.08
N ALA A 54 -1.30 -18.22 -8.76
CA ALA A 54 -2.41 -17.32 -9.03
C ALA A 54 -3.54 -18.18 -9.56
N GLY A 55 -4.59 -18.32 -8.76
CA GLY A 55 -5.80 -19.01 -9.16
C GLY A 55 -6.36 -18.29 -10.37
N VAL A 56 -6.22 -18.90 -11.54
CA VAL A 56 -6.92 -18.51 -12.75
C VAL A 56 -8.42 -18.61 -12.46
N GLY A 57 -9.11 -17.46 -12.51
CA GLY A 57 -10.52 -17.43 -12.89
C GLY A 57 -11.58 -17.18 -11.80
N THR A 58 -11.25 -16.84 -10.57
CA THR A 58 -12.28 -16.41 -9.59
C THR A 58 -12.37 -14.89 -9.58
N THR A 59 -13.51 -14.34 -10.01
CA THR A 59 -13.84 -12.93 -9.78
C THR A 59 -13.74 -12.65 -8.28
N PRO A 60 -12.90 -11.71 -7.84
CA PRO A 60 -12.74 -11.43 -6.42
C PRO A 60 -14.08 -11.03 -5.81
N GLY A 61 -14.41 -11.57 -4.64
CA GLY A 61 -15.66 -11.28 -3.95
C GLY A 61 -15.72 -9.85 -3.43
N PRO A 62 -16.89 -9.42 -2.92
CA PRO A 62 -17.05 -8.13 -2.27
C PRO A 62 -16.12 -7.99 -1.06
N VAL A 63 -15.52 -6.82 -0.88
CA VAL A 63 -14.72 -6.49 0.31
C VAL A 63 -15.25 -5.23 0.98
N VAL A 64 -15.37 -5.25 2.30
CA VAL A 64 -15.63 -4.06 3.10
C VAL A 64 -14.32 -3.31 3.32
N LEU A 65 -14.25 -2.06 2.89
CA LEU A 65 -13.08 -1.21 3.12
C LEU A 65 -12.91 -0.93 4.62
N PRO A 66 -11.76 -1.30 5.22
CA PRO A 66 -11.47 -1.07 6.63
C PRO A 66 -11.74 0.38 7.06
N GLY A 67 -12.32 0.58 8.24
CA GLY A 67 -12.58 1.91 8.77
C GLY A 67 -13.72 2.70 8.11
N THR A 68 -14.33 2.21 7.02
CA THR A 68 -15.37 2.95 6.28
C THR A 68 -16.73 2.27 6.22
N GLY A 69 -16.76 0.92 6.30
CA GLY A 69 -17.99 0.14 6.07
C GLY A 69 -18.46 0.11 4.62
N PHE A 70 -17.72 0.75 3.69
CA PHE A 70 -18.05 0.78 2.27
C PHE A 70 -17.73 -0.57 1.62
N VAL A 71 -18.66 -1.12 0.85
CA VAL A 71 -18.46 -2.40 0.14
C VAL A 71 -17.98 -2.13 -1.28
N VAL A 72 -16.80 -2.64 -1.62
CA VAL A 72 -16.27 -2.66 -2.98
C VAL A 72 -16.64 -3.99 -3.60
N GLU A 73 -17.38 -3.95 -4.71
CA GLU A 73 -17.78 -5.13 -5.48
C GLU A 73 -17.01 -5.18 -6.81
N PRO A 74 -15.96 -6.02 -6.91
CA PRO A 74 -15.23 -6.20 -8.16
C PRO A 74 -16.13 -6.74 -9.28
N GLY A 75 -15.97 -6.20 -10.48
CA GLY A 75 -16.72 -6.58 -11.68
C GLY A 75 -17.92 -5.67 -12.00
N ALA A 76 -18.43 -4.92 -11.02
CA ALA A 76 -19.44 -3.90 -11.28
C ALA A 76 -18.77 -2.61 -11.77
N PRO A 77 -19.26 -1.95 -12.84
CA PRO A 77 -18.63 -0.74 -13.34
C PRO A 77 -18.82 0.39 -12.32
N VAL A 78 -17.72 0.94 -11.81
CA VAL A 78 -17.73 2.11 -10.91
C VAL A 78 -18.35 3.35 -11.59
N VAL A 79 -18.28 3.42 -12.91
CA VAL A 79 -18.81 4.54 -13.70
C VAL A 79 -20.23 4.27 -14.23
N THR A 80 -20.69 3.01 -14.21
CA THR A 80 -22.03 2.63 -14.72
C THR A 80 -22.62 1.42 -13.98
N GLY A 81 -23.33 1.65 -12.88
CA GLY A 81 -24.48 0.80 -12.55
C GLY A 81 -24.33 -0.26 -11.44
N SER A 82 -23.46 -0.05 -10.44
CA SER A 82 -23.81 -0.48 -9.08
C SER A 82 -24.21 0.77 -8.30
N GLY A 83 -25.16 0.69 -7.36
CA GLY A 83 -25.86 1.84 -6.76
C GLY A 83 -25.02 2.88 -5.98
N HIS A 84 -23.70 2.94 -6.18
CA HIS A 84 -22.78 3.90 -5.59
C HIS A 84 -22.23 4.84 -6.68
N SER A 85 -22.35 6.16 -6.47
CA SER A 85 -21.73 7.17 -7.33
C SER A 85 -20.20 7.05 -7.31
N PRO A 86 -19.48 7.35 -8.41
CA PRO A 86 -18.02 7.51 -8.40
C PRO A 86 -17.52 8.37 -7.24
N THR A 87 -18.29 9.39 -6.85
CA THR A 87 -18.03 10.24 -5.69
C THR A 87 -17.98 9.45 -4.38
N ALA A 88 -18.93 8.53 -4.15
CA ALA A 88 -18.99 7.75 -2.92
C ALA A 88 -17.80 6.80 -2.78
N LEU A 89 -17.35 6.21 -3.89
CA LEU A 89 -16.12 5.41 -3.89
C LEU A 89 -14.90 6.26 -3.55
N LEU A 90 -14.73 7.43 -4.17
CA LEU A 90 -13.58 8.30 -3.87
C LEU A 90 -13.59 8.78 -2.41
N GLN A 91 -14.77 9.07 -1.85
CA GLN A 91 -14.92 9.38 -0.43
C GLN A 91 -14.52 8.21 0.46
N ALA A 92 -14.96 6.99 0.11
CA ALA A 92 -14.58 5.79 0.85
C ALA A 92 -13.07 5.52 0.77
N ILE A 93 -12.46 5.67 -0.41
CA ILE A 93 -11.00 5.55 -0.57
C ILE A 93 -10.28 6.60 0.27
N ALA A 94 -10.72 7.85 0.25
CA ALA A 94 -10.11 8.92 1.05
C ALA A 94 -10.21 8.65 2.56
N ALA A 95 -11.38 8.19 3.03
CA ALA A 95 -11.59 7.83 4.43
C ALA A 95 -10.72 6.63 4.85
N TRP A 96 -10.63 5.61 3.99
CA TRP A 96 -9.75 4.45 4.19
C TRP A 96 -8.28 4.88 4.27
N LEU A 97 -7.82 5.70 3.32
CA LEU A 97 -6.46 6.25 3.30
C LEU A 97 -6.14 7.08 4.54
N SER A 98 -7.09 7.90 5.00
CA SER A 98 -6.94 8.69 6.22
C SER A 98 -6.83 7.79 7.46
N SER A 99 -7.65 6.74 7.54
CA SER A 99 -7.67 5.79 8.66
C SER A 99 -6.41 4.92 8.72
N GLU A 100 -5.99 4.37 7.58
CA GLU A 100 -4.92 3.36 7.53
C GLU A 100 -3.52 3.98 7.39
N PHE A 101 -3.41 5.16 6.78
CA PHE A 101 -2.11 5.81 6.48
C PHE A 101 -1.92 7.16 7.17
N GLY A 102 -2.92 7.65 7.91
CA GLY A 102 -2.85 8.95 8.59
C GLY A 102 -2.80 10.13 7.62
N LEU A 103 -3.26 9.94 6.38
CA LEU A 103 -3.39 11.03 5.42
C LEU A 103 -4.46 12.04 5.89
N PRO A 104 -4.32 13.32 5.54
CA PRO A 104 -5.32 14.32 5.89
C PRO A 104 -6.67 13.96 5.25
N PRO A 105 -7.79 14.22 5.95
CA PRO A 105 -9.10 14.00 5.40
C PRO A 105 -9.31 14.87 4.15
N VAL A 106 -10.17 14.40 3.25
CA VAL A 106 -10.47 15.11 2.00
C VAL A 106 -11.57 16.14 2.21
N GLU A 107 -11.28 17.41 1.92
CA GLU A 107 -12.32 18.46 1.86
C GLU A 107 -12.92 18.55 0.44
N GLU A 108 -12.07 18.38 -0.58
CA GLU A 108 -12.44 18.46 -2.00
C GLU A 108 -11.91 17.22 -2.72
N LEU A 109 -12.77 16.46 -3.39
CA LEU A 109 -12.36 15.28 -4.16
C LEU A 109 -11.75 15.70 -5.51
N PRO A 110 -10.81 14.92 -6.05
CA PRO A 110 -10.29 15.20 -7.39
C PRO A 110 -11.32 14.86 -8.46
N ALA A 111 -11.24 15.56 -9.59
CA ALA A 111 -11.90 15.08 -10.81
C ALA A 111 -11.20 13.81 -11.32
N VAL A 112 -11.94 12.94 -12.00
CA VAL A 112 -11.39 11.73 -12.64
C VAL A 112 -11.72 11.77 -14.12
N ASN A 113 -10.69 11.74 -14.96
CA ASN A 113 -10.82 11.83 -16.41
C ASN A 113 -10.06 10.70 -17.11
N LEU A 114 -10.65 10.21 -18.21
CA LEU A 114 -9.94 9.33 -19.13
C LEU A 114 -9.12 10.16 -20.12
N ALA A 115 -7.93 9.69 -20.46
CA ALA A 115 -7.00 10.38 -21.34
C ALA A 115 -6.36 9.41 -22.35
N SER A 116 -6.19 9.89 -23.59
CA SER A 116 -5.44 9.17 -24.62
C SER A 116 -3.98 9.00 -24.20
N ARG A 117 -3.32 7.97 -24.75
CA ARG A 117 -1.87 7.74 -24.52
C ARG A 117 -1.00 8.97 -24.82
N ARG A 118 -1.35 9.73 -25.87
CA ARG A 118 -0.66 10.98 -26.21
C ARG A 118 -0.81 12.02 -25.11
N HIS A 119 -2.01 12.16 -24.56
CA HIS A 119 -2.27 13.10 -23.48
C HIS A 119 -1.56 12.66 -22.19
N MET A 120 -1.64 11.38 -21.81
CA MET A 120 -0.90 10.81 -20.66
C MET A 120 0.60 11.09 -20.74
N ARG A 121 1.23 10.86 -21.91
CA ARG A 121 2.65 11.18 -22.11
C ARG A 121 2.97 12.67 -21.95
N SER A 122 2.08 13.55 -22.42
CA SER A 122 2.29 15.00 -22.27
C SER A 122 2.16 15.47 -20.82
N LEU A 123 1.26 14.87 -20.05
CA LEU A 123 1.12 15.11 -18.61
C LEU A 123 2.38 14.66 -17.87
N HIS A 124 2.85 13.44 -18.15
CA HIS A 124 4.08 12.90 -17.57
C HIS A 124 5.29 13.81 -17.84
N HIS A 125 5.49 14.23 -19.10
CA HIS A 125 6.60 15.13 -19.43
C HIS A 125 6.48 16.47 -18.68
N ARG A 126 5.27 17.01 -18.53
CA ARG A 126 5.08 18.26 -17.78
C ARG A 126 5.49 18.11 -16.33
N GLU A 127 5.13 17.01 -15.68
CA GLU A 127 5.50 16.76 -14.27
C GLU A 127 6.99 16.48 -14.08
N VAL A 128 7.67 15.92 -15.08
CA VAL A 128 9.12 15.69 -15.02
C VAL A 128 9.93 16.94 -15.39
N SER A 129 9.33 17.90 -16.10
CA SER A 129 10.04 19.08 -16.61
C SER A 129 10.47 20.03 -15.47
N PRO A 130 11.74 20.48 -15.41
CA PRO A 130 12.25 21.33 -14.33
C PRO A 130 11.69 22.76 -14.27
N SER A 131 10.79 23.13 -15.18
CA SER A 131 10.45 24.52 -15.47
C SER A 131 9.14 24.99 -14.84
N THR A 132 8.82 24.62 -13.60
CA THR A 132 7.94 25.41 -12.73
C THR A 132 8.16 24.97 -11.27
N GLY A 133 8.48 25.91 -10.39
CA GLY A 133 8.75 25.66 -8.96
C GLY A 133 7.53 25.26 -8.13
N ALA A 134 6.84 24.17 -8.50
CA ALA A 134 5.82 23.51 -7.71
C ALA A 134 6.25 22.06 -7.46
N GLY A 135 6.23 21.65 -6.19
CA GLY A 135 6.99 20.52 -5.65
C GLY A 135 6.73 19.14 -6.27
N TYR A 136 7.83 18.36 -6.27
CA TYR A 136 7.96 16.91 -6.49
C TYR A 136 7.57 16.38 -7.88
N THR A 137 8.59 16.32 -8.74
CA THR A 137 8.58 15.78 -10.11
C THR A 137 8.52 14.25 -10.12
N ALA A 138 7.77 13.61 -11.01
CA ALA A 138 7.60 12.15 -11.09
C ALA A 138 8.88 11.29 -10.95
N SER A 139 8.69 10.05 -10.50
CA SER A 139 9.72 9.03 -10.26
C SER A 139 10.68 8.89 -11.47
N ARG A 140 11.96 9.28 -11.27
CA ARG A 140 12.99 9.39 -12.33
C ARG A 140 13.61 8.06 -12.77
N LEU A 141 12.96 6.93 -12.55
CA LEU A 141 13.43 5.70 -13.16
C LEU A 141 12.98 5.62 -14.62
N PRO A 142 13.83 5.11 -15.54
CA PRO A 142 13.39 4.80 -16.88
C PRO A 142 12.22 3.83 -16.80
N ILE A 143 11.05 4.30 -17.21
CA ILE A 143 10.05 3.40 -17.75
C ILE A 143 10.71 2.87 -19.03
N GLU A 144 11.29 1.66 -18.97
CA GLU A 144 11.87 0.99 -20.15
C GLU A 144 10.82 0.78 -21.26
N THR A 145 9.57 1.17 -21.04
CA THR A 145 8.64 1.57 -22.10
C THR A 145 7.92 2.88 -21.73
N SER A 146 8.22 4.00 -22.39
CA SER A 146 7.43 5.25 -22.32
C SER A 146 5.96 5.11 -22.77
N GLU A 147 5.45 3.89 -22.93
CA GLU A 147 4.19 3.53 -23.55
C GLU A 147 3.06 3.27 -22.54
N ASP A 148 3.34 3.01 -21.26
CA ASP A 148 2.29 2.70 -20.27
C ASP A 148 2.44 3.50 -18.97
N VAL A 149 2.33 4.83 -19.08
CA VAL A 149 1.93 5.64 -17.92
C VAL A 149 0.51 5.20 -17.53
N LEU A 150 0.39 4.46 -16.45
CA LEU A 150 -0.86 3.83 -16.05
C LEU A 150 -1.82 4.83 -15.41
N ALA A 151 -1.36 5.80 -14.63
CA ALA A 151 -2.20 6.86 -14.07
C ALA A 151 -1.34 8.07 -13.75
N ILE A 152 -1.96 9.26 -13.66
CA ILE A 152 -1.30 10.52 -13.23
C ILE A 152 -2.27 11.35 -12.42
N TYR A 153 -1.83 11.89 -11.30
CA TYR A 153 -2.49 12.98 -10.59
C TYR A 153 -1.88 14.35 -10.93
N ASP A 154 -2.61 15.16 -11.71
CA ASP A 154 -2.23 16.54 -11.99
C ASP A 154 -2.57 17.44 -10.79
N THR A 155 -1.52 17.93 -10.13
CA THR A 155 -1.65 18.82 -8.97
C THR A 155 -2.30 20.17 -9.28
N VAL A 156 -2.12 20.71 -10.50
CA VAL A 156 -2.67 22.02 -10.89
C VAL A 156 -4.16 21.91 -11.17
N ALA A 157 -4.55 20.88 -11.94
CA ALA A 157 -5.94 20.64 -12.27
C ALA A 157 -6.73 19.90 -11.18
N ARG A 158 -6.05 19.41 -10.12
CA ARG A 158 -6.60 18.50 -9.09
C ARG A 158 -7.39 17.36 -9.73
N THR A 159 -6.79 16.75 -10.74
CA THR A 159 -7.45 15.76 -11.61
C THR A 159 -6.61 14.51 -11.69
N ILE A 160 -7.25 13.37 -11.45
CA ILE A 160 -6.71 12.05 -11.73
C ILE A 160 -6.99 11.72 -13.21
N TYR A 161 -5.93 11.47 -13.96
CA TYR A 161 -5.98 11.00 -15.34
C TYR A 161 -5.67 9.51 -15.42
N LEU A 162 -6.59 8.77 -16.05
CA LEU A 162 -6.49 7.34 -16.28
C LEU A 162 -6.50 7.09 -17.80
N PRO A 163 -5.90 6.01 -18.30
CA PRO A 163 -5.90 5.71 -19.73
C PRO A 163 -7.32 5.39 -20.19
N GLU A 164 -7.66 5.71 -21.43
CA GLU A 164 -8.98 5.42 -22.05
C GLU A 164 -9.41 3.94 -21.94
N ARG A 165 -8.46 3.02 -21.77
CA ARG A 165 -8.72 1.58 -21.58
C ARG A 165 -9.08 1.18 -20.15
N TRP A 166 -9.01 2.10 -19.19
CA TRP A 166 -9.32 1.82 -17.79
C TRP A 166 -10.80 1.48 -17.62
N SER A 167 -11.10 0.34 -17.01
CA SER A 167 -12.48 -0.15 -16.92
C SER A 167 -13.15 0.16 -15.59
N GLY A 168 -12.36 0.37 -14.53
CA GLY A 168 -12.85 0.64 -13.18
C GLY A 168 -13.61 -0.53 -12.57
N LYS A 169 -13.31 -1.76 -13.01
CA LYS A 169 -14.04 -2.97 -12.59
C LYS A 169 -13.17 -3.93 -11.80
N THR A 170 -11.88 -3.96 -12.05
CA THR A 170 -10.97 -4.92 -11.42
C THR A 170 -10.35 -4.29 -10.18
N PRO A 171 -9.92 -5.09 -9.18
CA PRO A 171 -9.16 -4.54 -8.07
C PRO A 171 -7.89 -3.81 -8.52
N ALA A 172 -7.26 -4.26 -9.60
CA ALA A 172 -6.11 -3.60 -10.22
C ALA A 172 -6.50 -2.19 -10.74
N ASP A 173 -7.56 -2.07 -11.53
CA ASP A 173 -8.05 -0.77 -12.01
C ASP A 173 -8.35 0.19 -10.85
N LEU A 174 -9.03 -0.30 -9.81
CA LEU A 174 -9.36 0.52 -8.64
C LEU A 174 -8.13 0.87 -7.80
N SER A 175 -7.11 0.00 -7.77
CA SER A 175 -5.85 0.28 -7.08
C SER A 175 -5.11 1.48 -7.67
N MET A 176 -5.31 1.77 -8.96
CA MET A 176 -4.76 2.97 -9.61
C MET A 176 -5.41 4.25 -9.05
N LEU A 177 -6.72 4.22 -8.76
CA LEU A 177 -7.37 5.34 -8.07
C LEU A 177 -6.82 5.51 -6.66
N VAL A 178 -6.56 4.41 -5.94
CA VAL A 178 -5.96 4.46 -4.60
C VAL A 178 -4.60 5.15 -4.63
N HIS A 179 -3.74 4.76 -5.58
CA HIS A 179 -2.42 5.36 -5.75
C HIS A 179 -2.52 6.87 -5.99
N GLU A 180 -3.32 7.29 -6.96
CA GLU A 180 -3.45 8.71 -7.29
C GLU A 180 -4.20 9.52 -6.20
N MET A 181 -5.09 8.89 -5.44
CA MET A 181 -5.73 9.50 -4.28
C MET A 181 -4.73 9.79 -3.17
N VAL A 182 -3.71 8.96 -2.97
CA VAL A 182 -2.60 9.27 -2.03
C VAL A 182 -1.93 10.58 -2.45
N HIS A 183 -1.58 10.72 -3.73
CA HIS A 183 -0.97 11.94 -4.24
C HIS A 183 -1.86 13.18 -4.11
N HIS A 184 -3.17 13.01 -4.31
CA HIS A 184 -4.13 14.07 -4.07
C HIS A 184 -4.15 14.52 -2.60
N LEU A 185 -4.25 13.59 -1.64
CA LEU A 185 -4.27 13.92 -0.22
C LEU A 185 -2.93 14.49 0.26
N GLN A 186 -1.81 13.97 -0.23
CA GLN A 186 -0.49 14.54 0.02
C GLN A 186 -0.40 16.01 -0.45
N HIS A 187 -0.93 16.30 -1.64
CA HIS A 187 -0.95 17.66 -2.19
C HIS A 187 -1.85 18.58 -1.37
N MET A 188 -3.08 18.15 -1.07
CA MET A 188 -4.06 18.96 -0.31
C MET A 188 -3.59 19.21 1.12
N GLY A 189 -2.92 18.25 1.75
CA GLY A 189 -2.30 18.44 3.07
C GLY A 189 -1.03 19.27 3.06
N GLY A 190 -0.52 19.66 1.89
CA GLY A 190 0.74 20.40 1.77
C GLY A 190 1.97 19.60 2.21
N LEU A 191 1.90 18.27 2.19
CA LEU A 191 3.00 17.39 2.59
C LEU A 191 4.24 17.66 1.73
N LYS A 192 5.41 17.57 2.35
CA LYS A 192 6.72 17.79 1.72
C LYS A 192 7.54 16.52 1.88
N PHE A 193 8.32 16.22 0.85
CA PHE A 193 9.18 15.04 0.77
C PHE A 193 10.62 15.49 0.50
N ALA A 194 11.65 14.71 0.76
CA ALA A 194 13.02 15.07 0.39
C ALA A 194 13.22 14.95 -1.13
N CYS A 195 12.50 14.03 -1.76
CA CYS A 195 12.61 13.74 -3.17
C CYS A 195 11.31 13.13 -3.72
N PRO A 196 11.21 12.96 -5.06
CA PRO A 196 10.11 12.23 -5.67
C PRO A 196 9.91 10.82 -5.14
N GLY A 197 10.98 10.02 -5.00
CA GLY A 197 10.84 8.64 -4.57
C GLY A 197 10.19 8.49 -3.19
N GLU A 198 10.56 9.35 -2.23
CA GLU A 198 9.96 9.32 -0.90
C GLU A 198 8.44 9.56 -0.94
N ARG A 199 7.97 10.44 -1.84
CA ARG A 199 6.54 10.70 -2.06
C ARG A 199 5.80 9.45 -2.54
N GLU A 200 6.42 8.65 -3.40
CA GLU A 200 5.85 7.43 -4.00
C GLU A 200 5.66 6.29 -2.99
N LYS A 201 6.46 6.27 -1.91
CA LYS A 201 6.49 5.15 -0.96
C LYS A 201 5.11 4.80 -0.42
N MET A 202 4.39 5.82 0.07
CA MET A 202 3.05 5.63 0.62
C MET A 202 2.03 5.24 -0.45
N ALA A 203 2.18 5.74 -1.68
CA ALA A 203 1.26 5.44 -2.77
C ALA A 203 1.36 3.96 -3.19
N PHE A 204 2.58 3.43 -3.32
CA PHE A 204 2.78 2.00 -3.57
C PHE A 204 2.37 1.12 -2.38
N GLU A 205 2.62 1.54 -1.15
CA GLU A 205 2.19 0.80 0.04
C GLU A 205 0.65 0.70 0.12
N ALA A 206 -0.05 1.80 -0.13
CA ALA A 206 -1.51 1.83 -0.18
C ALA A 206 -2.06 0.98 -1.32
N GLN A 207 -1.44 1.06 -2.50
CA GLN A 207 -1.84 0.24 -3.65
C GLN A 207 -1.66 -1.26 -3.38
N GLU A 208 -0.53 -1.67 -2.80
CA GLU A 208 -0.28 -3.06 -2.41
C GLU A 208 -1.29 -3.53 -1.35
N ARG A 209 -1.51 -2.75 -0.29
CA ARG A 209 -2.48 -3.09 0.77
C ARG A 209 -3.90 -3.22 0.22
N TRP A 210 -4.28 -2.38 -0.74
CA TRP A 210 -5.55 -2.52 -1.45
C TRP A 210 -5.63 -3.83 -2.23
N LEU A 211 -4.60 -4.18 -3.01
CA LEU A 211 -4.59 -5.41 -3.81
C LEU A 211 -4.67 -6.66 -2.93
N GLN A 212 -4.01 -6.64 -1.77
CA GLN A 212 -4.04 -7.73 -0.80
C GLN A 212 -5.44 -8.01 -0.24
N LEU A 213 -6.33 -7.02 -0.18
CA LEU A 213 -7.74 -7.22 0.19
C LEU A 213 -8.45 -8.22 -0.74
N PHE A 214 -7.97 -8.35 -1.97
CA PHE A 214 -8.51 -9.22 -3.01
C PHE A 214 -7.58 -10.41 -3.33
N GLY A 215 -6.57 -10.66 -2.51
CA GLY A 215 -5.58 -11.73 -2.73
C GLY A 215 -4.66 -11.48 -3.94
N ARG A 216 -4.44 -10.21 -4.30
CA ARG A 216 -3.60 -9.78 -5.43
C ARG A 216 -2.36 -9.02 -4.93
N SER A 217 -1.48 -8.64 -5.84
CA SER A 217 -0.24 -7.90 -5.52
C SER A 217 0.20 -7.02 -6.69
N LEU A 218 1.04 -6.02 -6.40
CA LEU A 218 1.68 -5.17 -7.40
C LEU A 218 2.51 -5.99 -8.40
N GLU A 219 3.23 -6.99 -7.92
CA GLU A 219 4.08 -7.86 -8.76
C GLU A 219 3.23 -8.63 -9.78
N ALA A 220 2.12 -9.23 -9.36
CA ALA A 220 1.26 -10.02 -10.24
C ALA A 220 0.42 -9.18 -11.21
N ASP A 221 0.02 -7.98 -10.81
CA ASP A 221 -0.94 -7.15 -11.57
C ASP A 221 -0.28 -6.10 -12.45
N PHE A 222 0.90 -5.64 -12.06
CA PHE A 222 1.59 -4.51 -12.69
C PHE A 222 3.03 -4.83 -13.05
N GLU A 223 3.50 -6.06 -12.81
CA GLU A 223 4.89 -6.48 -13.04
C GLU A 223 5.89 -5.61 -12.27
N LEU A 224 5.48 -5.12 -11.09
CA LEU A 224 6.30 -4.29 -10.20
C LEU A 224 6.89 -5.14 -9.09
N ASP A 225 8.07 -5.69 -9.36
CA ASP A 225 8.82 -6.46 -8.38
C ASP A 225 9.38 -5.57 -7.25
N PRO A 226 9.77 -6.15 -6.09
CA PRO A 226 10.27 -5.38 -4.96
C PRO A 226 11.51 -4.51 -5.25
N PHE A 227 12.38 -4.90 -6.18
CA PHE A 227 13.54 -4.10 -6.57
C PHE A 227 13.10 -2.89 -7.40
N THR A 228 12.16 -3.06 -8.32
CA THR A 228 11.54 -1.94 -9.05
C THR A 228 10.89 -0.95 -8.07
N ILE A 229 10.12 -1.42 -7.09
CA ILE A 229 9.52 -0.56 -6.07
C ILE A 229 10.59 0.14 -5.23
N LEU A 230 11.63 -0.56 -4.79
CA LEU A 230 12.74 0.02 -4.03
C LEU A 230 13.42 1.15 -4.81
N ALA A 231 13.70 0.92 -6.08
CA ALA A 231 14.31 1.94 -6.92
C ALA A 231 13.36 3.14 -7.11
N ARG A 232 12.04 2.92 -7.28
CA ARG A 232 11.06 4.01 -7.48
C ARG A 232 10.79 4.84 -6.24
N THR A 233 11.08 4.30 -5.06
CA THR A 233 10.74 4.91 -3.77
C THR A 233 11.95 5.50 -3.02
N ASN A 234 13.17 5.32 -3.54
CA ASN A 234 14.38 5.88 -2.97
C ASN A 234 14.73 7.25 -3.55
N CYS A 235 15.42 8.04 -2.73
CA CYS A 235 16.05 9.27 -3.18
C CYS A 235 17.42 8.95 -3.79
N PHE A 236 17.61 9.32 -5.06
CA PHE A 236 18.92 9.34 -5.69
C PHE A 236 19.42 10.79 -5.72
N HIS A 237 20.63 10.98 -5.21
CA HIS A 237 21.30 12.27 -5.06
C HIS A 237 22.29 12.51 -6.20
#